data_AF-A0A6A3P974-F1
#
_entry.id   AF-A0A6A3P974-F1
#
_cell.length_a   1.000
_cell.length_b   1.000
_cell.length_c   1.000
_cell.angle_alpha   90.00
_cell.angle_beta   90.00
_cell.angle_gamma   90.00
#
_symmetry.space_group_name_H-M   'P 1'
#
loop_
_entity.id
_entity.type
_entity.pdbx_description
1 polymer ?
#
loop_
_entity_poly.entity_id
_entity_poly.type
_entity_poly.pdbx_seq_one_letter_code
_entity_poly.pdbx_strand_id
1 'polypeptide(L)'
;MQLKSNISTLKDAVRSIVEPMLDMTDQLQIETINGCEQKYSTSCGLWCLVVMEILLFGAIPEHWSSYWDDSLYNAVGYLRMRYMSKIHKLHNCSGVGVAEAAGGEDK
;
A
#
# COMPACT_ATOMS: atom_id res chain seq x y z
N MET A 1 24.35 7.43 -10.92
CA MET A 1 23.09 6.92 -10.30
C MET A 1 22.09 8.08 -10.26
N GLN A 2 20.99 8.01 -11.02
CA GLN A 2 20.00 9.09 -11.25
C GLN A 2 18.83 9.08 -10.25
N LEU A 3 19.07 8.66 -9.00
CA LEU A 3 17.99 8.41 -8.03
C LEU A 3 17.15 9.67 -7.74
N LYS A 4 17.80 10.84 -7.60
CA LYS A 4 17.12 12.10 -7.30
C LYS A 4 16.22 12.58 -8.43
N SER A 5 16.70 12.51 -9.69
CA SER A 5 15.87 12.87 -10.84
C SER A 5 14.70 11.91 -11.00
N ASN A 6 14.91 10.61 -10.76
CA ASN A 6 13.85 9.61 -10.84
C ASN A 6 12.75 9.84 -9.80
N ILE A 7 13.10 10.26 -8.58
CA ILE A 7 12.12 10.60 -7.54
C ILE A 7 11.32 11.83 -7.93
N SER A 8 11.96 12.86 -8.49
CA SER A 8 11.24 14.05 -8.97
C SER A 8 10.23 13.69 -10.05
N THR A 9 10.66 12.94 -11.07
CA THR A 9 9.77 12.47 -12.15
C THR A 9 8.61 11.64 -11.61
N LEU A 10 8.85 10.79 -10.61
CA LEU A 10 7.78 10.01 -9.99
C LEU A 10 6.77 10.91 -9.25
N LYS A 11 7.25 11.91 -8.49
CA LYS A 11 6.37 12.88 -7.81
C LYS A 11 5.49 13.62 -8.80
N ASP A 12 6.07 14.08 -9.91
CA ASP A 12 5.34 14.81 -10.95
C ASP A 12 4.31 13.91 -11.64
N ALA A 13 4.67 12.65 -11.93
CA ALA A 13 3.75 11.67 -12.49
C ALA A 13 2.55 11.40 -11.56
N VAL A 14 2.81 11.21 -10.25
CA VAL A 14 1.73 11.01 -9.25
C VAL A 14 0.79 12.22 -9.21
N ARG A 15 1.34 13.44 -9.15
CA ARG A 15 0.54 14.68 -9.15
C ARG A 15 -0.34 14.80 -10.38
N SER A 16 0.23 14.55 -11.56
CA SER A 16 -0.49 14.67 -12.84
C SER A 16 -1.72 13.76 -12.96
N ILE A 17 -1.76 12.67 -12.18
CA ILE A 17 -2.87 11.71 -12.16
C ILE A 17 -3.82 12.03 -11.00
N VAL A 18 -3.28 12.22 -9.80
CA VAL A 18 -4.08 12.30 -8.57
C VAL A 18 -4.77 13.66 -8.43
N GLU A 19 -4.10 14.77 -8.74
CA GLU A 19 -4.66 16.11 -8.56
C GLU A 19 -5.92 16.31 -9.43
N PRO A 20 -5.93 15.97 -10.74
CA PRO A 20 -7.16 16.06 -11.54
C PRO A 20 -8.21 15.02 -11.15
N MET A 21 -7.79 13.82 -10.73
CA MET A 21 -8.74 12.76 -10.33
C MET A 21 -9.55 13.14 -9.08
N LEU A 22 -8.99 13.98 -8.21
CA LEU A 22 -9.61 14.43 -6.96
C LEU A 22 -10.10 15.88 -7.03
N ASP A 23 -10.11 16.52 -8.21
CA ASP A 23 -10.43 17.94 -8.41
C ASP A 23 -9.68 18.87 -7.42
N MET A 24 -8.41 18.58 -7.18
CA MET A 24 -7.59 19.36 -6.25
C MET A 24 -7.35 20.78 -6.76
N THR A 25 -7.52 21.77 -5.88
CA THR A 25 -7.20 23.18 -6.16
C THR A 25 -5.79 23.57 -5.73
N ASP A 26 -5.18 22.75 -4.88
CA ASP A 26 -3.85 22.90 -4.31
C ASP A 26 -2.93 21.74 -4.72
N GLN A 27 -1.63 21.90 -4.47
CA GLN A 27 -0.64 20.90 -4.85
C GLN A 27 -0.62 19.73 -3.85
N LEU A 28 -0.65 18.51 -4.38
CA LEU A 28 -0.49 17.30 -3.58
C LEU A 28 0.89 17.27 -2.90
N GLN A 29 0.85 17.18 -1.57
CA GLN A 29 2.02 17.03 -0.74
C GLN A 29 2.50 15.57 -0.75
N ILE A 30 3.77 15.37 -1.07
CA ILE A 30 4.40 14.05 -1.13
C ILE A 30 5.60 14.03 -0.21
N GLU A 31 5.41 13.38 0.94
CA GLU A 31 6.40 13.24 1.99
C GLU A 31 7.21 11.96 1.84
N THR A 32 8.42 11.96 2.40
CA THR A 32 9.31 10.80 2.39
C THR A 32 9.27 10.12 3.75
N ILE A 33 8.94 8.84 3.77
CA ILE A 33 9.03 8.01 4.96
C ILE A 33 10.47 7.50 5.08
N ASN A 34 11.09 7.75 6.23
CA ASN A 34 12.45 7.32 6.54
C ASN A 34 12.43 6.20 7.59
N GLY A 35 13.53 5.46 7.73
CA GLY A 35 13.68 4.47 8.80
C GLY A 35 13.13 3.07 8.48
N CYS A 36 12.70 2.81 7.24
CA CYS A 36 12.27 1.49 6.78
C CYS A 36 13.21 0.92 5.68
N GLU A 37 14.47 0.71 6.01
CA GLU A 37 15.50 0.27 5.05
C GLU A 37 15.59 -1.25 4.90
N GLN A 38 15.45 -1.74 3.67
CA GLN A 38 15.59 -3.15 3.36
C GLN A 38 17.05 -3.62 3.56
N LYS A 39 17.28 -4.52 4.53
CA LYS A 39 18.61 -5.09 4.85
C LYS A 39 19.16 -6.10 3.84
N TYR A 40 18.29 -6.74 3.05
CA TYR A 40 18.65 -7.83 2.11
C TYR A 40 17.92 -7.67 0.79
N SER A 41 18.46 -8.09 -0.35
CA SER A 41 17.91 -7.82 -1.70
C SER A 41 16.55 -8.46 -2.06
N THR A 42 15.93 -9.28 -1.20
CA THR A 42 14.79 -10.15 -1.58
C THR A 42 13.42 -9.77 -1.00
N SER A 43 13.23 -8.56 -0.47
CA SER A 43 12.04 -8.23 0.32
C SER A 43 11.45 -6.84 0.08
N CYS A 44 11.81 -6.13 -0.99
CA CYS A 44 11.28 -4.77 -1.27
C CYS A 44 9.76 -4.75 -1.30
N GLY A 45 9.14 -5.66 -2.04
CA GLY A 45 7.69 -5.74 -2.14
C GLY A 45 7.00 -6.07 -0.81
N LEU A 46 7.63 -6.89 0.04
CA LEU A 46 7.13 -7.16 1.39
C LEU A 46 7.12 -5.86 2.23
N TRP A 47 8.22 -5.11 2.20
CA TRP A 47 8.32 -3.86 2.95
C TRP A 47 7.33 -2.81 2.45
N CYS A 48 7.06 -2.74 1.14
CA CYS A 48 5.98 -1.89 0.61
C CYS A 48 4.62 -2.24 1.22
N LEU A 49 4.29 -3.53 1.37
CA LEU A 49 3.04 -3.96 2.00
C LEU A 49 2.99 -3.61 3.50
N VAL A 50 4.09 -3.80 4.21
CA VAL A 50 4.19 -3.46 5.65
C VAL A 50 4.03 -1.95 5.84
N VAL A 51 4.72 -1.13 5.05
CA VAL A 51 4.62 0.33 5.11
C VAL A 51 3.19 0.78 4.81
N MET A 52 2.56 0.25 3.75
CA MET A 52 1.15 0.56 3.45
C MET A 52 0.21 0.17 4.59
N GLU A 53 0.38 -1.01 5.19
CA GLU A 53 -0.47 -1.45 6.31
C GLU A 53 -0.29 -0.52 7.52
N ILE A 54 0.94 -0.14 7.88
CA ILE A 54 1.20 0.78 9.00
C ILE A 54 0.57 2.17 8.76
N LEU A 55 0.68 2.71 7.54
CA LEU A 55 0.06 3.99 7.18
C LEU A 55 -1.47 3.93 7.27
N LEU A 56 -2.08 2.84 6.78
CA LEU A 56 -3.53 2.62 6.88
C LEU A 56 -4.02 2.51 8.33
N PHE A 57 -3.15 2.12 9.27
CA PHE A 57 -3.45 2.08 10.69
C PHE A 57 -3.23 3.42 11.43
N GLY A 58 -2.96 4.51 10.71
CA GLY A 58 -2.90 5.86 11.26
C GLY A 58 -1.50 6.35 11.62
N ALA A 59 -0.45 5.65 11.17
CA ALA A 59 0.89 6.20 11.24
C ALA A 59 1.03 7.42 10.32
N ILE A 60 1.65 8.47 10.84
CA ILE A 60 2.03 9.67 10.07
C ILE A 60 3.54 9.85 10.10
N PRO A 61 4.15 10.54 9.13
CA PRO A 61 5.60 10.71 9.04
C PRO A 61 6.26 11.26 10.32
N GLU A 62 5.58 12.15 11.04
CA GLU A 62 6.06 12.76 12.30
C GLU A 62 6.16 11.75 13.46
N HIS A 63 5.39 10.67 13.42
CA HIS A 63 5.33 9.64 14.46
C HIS A 63 5.71 8.26 13.95
N TRP A 64 6.30 8.19 12.75
CA TRP A 64 6.64 6.94 12.07
C TRP A 64 7.47 5.98 12.94
N SER A 65 8.45 6.51 13.67
CA SER A 65 9.34 5.73 14.54
C SER A 65 8.61 5.04 15.70
N SER A 66 7.40 5.46 16.05
CA SER A 66 6.57 4.81 17.06
C SER A 66 5.87 3.55 16.53
N TYR A 67 5.75 3.41 15.21
CA TYR A 67 5.10 2.29 14.53
C TYR A 67 6.08 1.33 13.88
N TRP A 68 7.25 1.82 13.47
CA TRP A 68 8.30 1.00 12.89
C TRP A 68 9.32 0.58 13.95
N ASP A 69 9.48 -0.73 14.11
CA ASP A 69 10.48 -1.31 15.02
C ASP A 69 11.37 -2.31 14.26
N ASP A 70 12.67 -2.27 14.56
CA ASP A 70 13.68 -3.12 13.91
C ASP A 70 13.47 -4.62 14.17
N SER A 71 12.68 -5.01 15.18
CA SER A 71 12.27 -6.41 15.35
C SER A 71 11.41 -6.93 14.19
N LEU A 72 10.80 -6.07 13.38
CA LEU A 72 10.08 -6.46 12.16
C LEU A 72 10.97 -7.24 11.18
N TYR A 73 12.27 -6.95 11.15
CA TYR A 73 13.22 -7.70 10.32
C TYR A 73 13.35 -9.17 10.75
N ASN A 74 13.10 -9.49 12.02
CA ASN A 74 13.07 -10.85 12.53
C ASN A 74 11.76 -11.58 12.17
N ALA A 75 10.72 -10.83 11.80
CA ALA A 75 9.39 -11.36 11.47
C ALA A 75 9.17 -11.59 9.97
N VAL A 76 10.18 -11.46 9.10
CA VAL A 76 10.03 -11.56 7.63
C VAL A 76 9.32 -12.84 7.19
N GLY A 77 9.69 -13.99 7.76
CA GLY A 77 9.05 -15.27 7.42
C GLY A 77 7.56 -15.28 7.76
N TYR A 78 7.20 -14.80 8.96
CA TYR A 78 5.82 -14.65 9.39
C TYR A 78 5.04 -13.66 8.51
N LEU A 79 5.62 -12.50 8.22
CA LEU A 79 4.98 -11.46 7.40
C LEU A 79 4.68 -11.98 5.98
N ARG A 80 5.61 -12.71 5.36
CA ARG A 80 5.35 -13.36 4.06
C ARG A 80 4.16 -14.31 4.12
N MET A 81 4.09 -15.18 5.13
CA MET A 81 2.96 -16.09 5.31
C MET A 81 1.65 -15.34 5.58
N ARG A 82 1.68 -14.28 6.39
CA ARG A 82 0.53 -13.42 6.67
C ARG A 82 -0.04 -12.80 5.39
N TYR A 83 0.79 -12.19 4.56
CA TYR A 83 0.32 -11.58 3.30
C TYR A 83 -0.13 -12.62 2.28
N MET A 84 0.54 -13.77 2.17
CA MET A 84 0.07 -14.88 1.34
C MET A 84 -1.32 -15.38 1.80
N SER A 85 -1.55 -15.49 3.12
CA SER A 85 -2.85 -15.86 3.66
C SER A 85 -3.92 -14.81 3.35
N LYS A 86 -3.60 -13.52 3.46
CA LYS A 86 -4.53 -12.44 3.08
C LYS A 86 -4.93 -12.54 1.60
N ILE A 87 -3.97 -12.76 0.70
CA ILE A 87 -4.23 -12.92 -0.73
C ILE A 87 -5.11 -14.15 -1.00
N HIS A 88 -4.80 -15.28 -0.36
CA HIS A 88 -5.61 -16.50 -0.50
C HIS A 88 -7.07 -16.28 -0.04
N LYS A 89 -7.26 -15.57 1.07
CA LYS A 89 -8.61 -15.19 1.54
C LYS A 89 -9.32 -14.29 0.53
N LEU A 90 -8.66 -13.26 0.01
CA LEU A 90 -9.24 -12.35 -0.98
C LEU A 90 -9.67 -13.10 -2.24
N HIS A 91 -8.82 -14.00 -2.76
CA HIS A 91 -9.15 -14.83 -3.91
C HIS A 91 -10.39 -15.70 -3.68
N ASN A 92 -10.52 -16.28 -2.49
CA ASN A 92 -11.67 -17.12 -2.15
C ASN A 92 -12.93 -16.30 -1.86
N CYS A 93 -12.81 -15.05 -1.39
CA CYS A 93 -13.93 -14.13 -1.21
C CYS A 93 -14.50 -13.63 -2.54
N SER A 94 -13.68 -13.50 -3.59
CA SER A 94 -14.15 -13.14 -4.94
C SER A 94 -14.95 -14.24 -5.65
N GLY A 95 -15.06 -15.44 -5.05
CA GLY A 95 -15.74 -16.60 -5.62
C GLY A 95 -17.22 -16.78 -5.24
N VAL A 96 -17.83 -15.89 -4.46
CA VAL A 96 -19.24 -16.00 -4.04
C VAL A 96 -19.95 -14.66 -4.21
N GLY A 97 -20.88 -14.57 -5.17
CA GLY A 97 -21.83 -13.45 -5.25
C GLY A 97 -22.29 -12.97 -6.63
N VAL A 98 -22.58 -13.85 -7.60
CA VAL A 98 -23.62 -13.52 -8.59
C VAL A 98 -24.85 -14.34 -8.22
N ALA A 99 -25.62 -13.83 -7.25
CA ALA A 99 -27.00 -14.26 -7.12
C ALA A 99 -27.74 -13.60 -8.29
N GLU A 100 -28.17 -14.40 -9.26
CA GLU A 100 -29.09 -13.97 -10.31
C GLU A 100 -30.28 -13.27 -9.66
N ALA A 101 -30.47 -11.98 -9.96
CA ALA A 101 -31.73 -11.33 -9.72
C ALA A 101 -32.75 -12.00 -10.66
N ALA A 102 -33.45 -13.01 -10.15
CA ALA A 102 -34.63 -13.54 -10.81
C ALA A 102 -35.67 -12.42 -10.87
N GLY A 103 -35.73 -11.74 -12.01
CA GLY A 103 -36.84 -10.88 -12.38
C GLY A 103 -38.10 -11.74 -12.47
N GLY A 104 -39.11 -11.36 -11.70
CA GLY A 104 -40.47 -11.83 -11.82
C GLY A 104 -41.39 -10.64 -11.69
N GLU A 105 -41.60 -9.92 -12.80
CA GLU A 105 -42.73 -9.02 -12.98
C GLU A 105 -44.00 -9.84 -13.25
N ASP A 106 -45.05 -9.46 -12.55
CA ASP A 106 -46.45 -9.36 -12.96
C ASP A 106 -47.14 -10.52 -13.71
N LYS A 107 -48.12 -11.12 -13.00
CA LYS A 107 -49.51 -11.14 -13.46
C LYS A 107 -50.50 -11.31 -12.31
#